data_AF-A0A959JYG0-F1
#
_entry.id   AF-A0A959JYG0-F1
#
_cell.length_a   1.000
_cell.length_b   1.000
_cell.length_c   1.000
_cell.angle_alpha   90.00
_cell.angle_beta   90.00
_cell.angle_gamma   90.00
#
_symmetry.space_group_name_H-M   'P 1'
#
loop_
_entity.id
_entity.type
_entity.pdbx_description
1 polymer ?
#
loop_
_entity_poly.entity_id
_entity_poly.type
_entity_poly.pdbx_seq_one_letter_code
_entity_poly.pdbx_strand_id
1 'polypeptide(L)'
;MAQNRENGACKTCQEIVNLMIPDVWNLKAEAVTESTAYCKVTGTISKEINFELLLPEAWNQRFVMGGGGGFVGSVQNSARHKVHEGYATVGTDTGHKGAGIKAEWAYNNMERQINYGYLAVHRTAEVAKYIIKEYYCSAPLYSYFTGCSRGGGQAMHEAQKYPGDFDGIVSAAPVISFTATGAEFIQNCRA
;
A
#
# COMPACT_ATOMS: atom_id res chain seq x y z
N MET A 1 16.07 -1.22 -26.26
CA MET A 1 15.70 -2.25 -27.25
C MET A 1 14.27 -2.64 -26.97
N ALA A 2 13.35 -2.29 -27.88
CA ALA A 2 11.93 -2.57 -27.73
C ALA A 2 11.71 -4.08 -27.94
N GLN A 3 11.31 -4.80 -26.89
CA GLN A 3 10.96 -6.21 -27.00
C GLN A 3 9.52 -6.36 -27.49
N ASN A 4 9.40 -7.27 -28.46
CA ASN A 4 8.23 -7.67 -29.21
C ASN A 4 6.96 -7.85 -28.34
N ARG A 5 5.93 -7.09 -28.70
CA ARG A 5 4.56 -7.24 -28.20
C ARG A 5 3.85 -8.29 -29.06
N GLU A 6 3.72 -9.53 -28.60
CA GLU A 6 2.65 -10.45 -29.02
C GLU A 6 2.66 -11.76 -28.20
N ASN A 7 1.89 -11.76 -27.10
CA ASN A 7 1.05 -12.85 -26.58
C ASN A 7 0.44 -12.36 -25.24
N GLY A 8 -0.72 -11.70 -25.33
CA GLY A 8 -1.33 -10.97 -24.22
C GLY A 8 -0.62 -9.64 -23.95
N ALA A 9 -0.95 -8.59 -24.72
CA ALA A 9 -0.31 -7.29 -24.58
C ALA A 9 -0.48 -6.76 -23.14
N CYS A 10 0.61 -6.27 -22.55
CA CYS A 10 0.58 -5.62 -21.24
C CYS A 10 -0.37 -4.44 -21.29
N LYS A 11 -1.09 -4.21 -20.19
CA LYS A 11 -2.07 -3.13 -20.12
C LYS A 11 -1.39 -1.78 -20.14
N THR A 12 -1.88 -0.90 -20.99
CA THR A 12 -1.56 0.54 -20.91
C THR A 12 -2.15 1.15 -19.65
N CYS A 13 -1.71 2.35 -19.28
CA CYS A 13 -2.23 3.05 -18.10
C CYS A 13 -3.75 3.22 -18.17
N GLN A 14 -4.27 3.57 -19.36
CA GLN A 14 -5.69 3.76 -19.61
C GLN A 14 -6.49 2.47 -19.54
N GLU A 15 -5.88 1.31 -19.84
CA GLU A 15 -6.56 0.02 -19.82
C GLU A 15 -6.66 -0.59 -18.43
N ILE A 16 -5.89 -0.10 -17.44
CA ILE A 16 -5.94 -0.59 -16.06
C ILE A 16 -7.36 -0.47 -15.48
N VAL A 17 -8.11 0.57 -15.85
CA VAL A 17 -9.50 0.77 -15.35
C VAL A 17 -10.45 -0.35 -15.75
N ASN A 18 -10.10 -1.17 -16.74
CA ASN A 18 -10.91 -2.28 -17.24
C ASN A 18 -10.54 -3.62 -16.59
N LEU A 19 -9.59 -3.64 -15.65
CA LEU A 19 -9.23 -4.86 -14.93
C LEU A 19 -10.39 -5.30 -14.03
N MET A 20 -10.79 -6.57 -14.18
CA MET A 20 -11.77 -7.21 -13.30
C MET A 20 -11.04 -7.90 -12.16
N ILE A 21 -10.80 -7.16 -11.08
CA ILE A 21 -10.17 -7.67 -9.85
C ILE A 21 -11.27 -7.95 -8.83
N PRO A 22 -11.39 -9.18 -8.31
CA PRO A 22 -12.40 -9.50 -7.30
C PRO A 22 -12.29 -8.57 -6.08
N ASP A 23 -13.43 -8.05 -5.63
CA ASP A 23 -13.55 -7.15 -4.49
C ASP A 23 -12.76 -5.83 -4.63
N VAL A 24 -12.54 -5.35 -5.86
CA VAL A 24 -11.99 -4.03 -6.15
C VAL A 24 -12.96 -3.24 -7.02
N TRP A 25 -13.18 -1.98 -6.66
CA TRP A 25 -14.07 -1.07 -7.38
C TRP A 25 -13.49 0.35 -7.40
N ASN A 26 -14.12 1.26 -8.16
CA ASN A 26 -13.65 2.63 -8.40
C ASN A 26 -12.20 2.73 -8.92
N LEU A 27 -11.75 1.74 -9.68
CA LEU A 27 -10.41 1.76 -10.25
C LEU A 27 -10.29 2.92 -11.25
N LYS A 28 -9.30 3.78 -11.03
CA LYS A 28 -8.96 4.92 -11.88
C LYS A 28 -7.49 4.88 -12.18
N ALA A 29 -7.12 5.35 -13.37
CA ALA A 29 -5.74 5.44 -13.80
C ALA A 29 -5.49 6.77 -14.52
N GLU A 30 -4.35 7.39 -14.23
CA GLU A 30 -3.94 8.68 -14.76
C GLU A 30 -2.45 8.61 -15.10
N ALA A 31 -2.08 8.98 -16.33
CA ALA A 31 -0.69 9.11 -16.73
C ALA A 31 -0.13 10.45 -16.23
N VAL A 32 0.96 10.40 -15.47
CA VAL A 32 1.68 11.58 -14.97
C VAL A 32 2.99 11.70 -15.72
N THR A 33 3.26 12.86 -16.32
CA THR A 33 4.40 13.10 -17.21
C THR A 33 5.41 14.11 -16.68
N GLU A 34 5.19 14.68 -15.49
CA GLU A 34 6.12 15.62 -14.87
C GLU A 34 7.28 14.89 -14.18
N SER A 35 8.53 15.27 -14.47
CA SER A 35 9.79 14.62 -14.03
C SER A 35 10.00 13.20 -14.58
N THR A 36 9.58 12.16 -13.85
CA THR A 36 9.62 10.75 -14.28
C THR A 36 8.21 10.33 -14.65
N ALA A 37 8.01 9.84 -15.87
CA ALA A 37 6.70 9.38 -16.30
C ALA A 37 6.26 8.12 -15.52
N TYR A 38 5.04 8.15 -14.98
CA TYR A 38 4.43 7.00 -14.29
C TYR A 38 2.90 6.99 -14.44
N CYS A 39 2.31 5.81 -14.36
CA CYS A 39 0.86 5.66 -14.24
C CYS A 39 0.46 5.67 -12.75
N LYS A 40 -0.40 6.61 -12.37
CA LYS A 40 -1.03 6.66 -11.05
C LYS A 40 -2.35 5.90 -11.11
N VAL A 41 -2.49 4.87 -10.29
CA VAL A 41 -3.69 4.04 -10.16
C VAL A 41 -4.26 4.22 -8.76
N THR A 42 -5.56 4.46 -8.66
CA THR A 42 -6.28 4.52 -7.38
C THR A 42 -7.50 3.61 -7.43
N GLY A 43 -7.86 3.01 -6.31
CA GLY A 43 -9.08 2.21 -6.22
C GLY A 43 -9.48 1.95 -4.78
N THR A 44 -10.58 1.22 -4.63
CA THR A 44 -11.10 0.80 -3.33
C THR A 44 -11.19 -0.72 -3.31
N ILE A 45 -10.56 -1.34 -2.32
CA ILE A 45 -10.62 -2.77 -2.04
C ILE A 45 -11.68 -2.98 -0.97
N SER A 46 -12.53 -3.98 -1.18
CA SER A 46 -13.64 -4.31 -0.28
C SER A 46 -14.52 -3.09 -0.03
N LYS A 47 -15.04 -2.91 1.18
CA LYS A 47 -15.94 -1.81 1.47
C LYS A 47 -15.29 -0.42 1.36
N GLU A 48 -14.06 -0.25 1.85
CA GLU A 48 -13.49 1.11 2.03
C GLU A 48 -11.95 1.17 2.16
N ILE A 49 -11.19 0.14 1.77
CA ILE A 49 -9.72 0.21 1.78
C ILE A 49 -9.27 0.94 0.52
N ASN A 50 -8.93 2.22 0.65
CA ASN A 50 -8.46 3.00 -0.50
C ASN A 50 -6.95 2.84 -0.64
N PHE A 51 -6.48 2.81 -1.89
CA PHE A 51 -5.06 2.72 -2.20
C PHE A 51 -4.65 3.65 -3.34
N GLU A 52 -3.35 3.93 -3.39
CA GLU A 52 -2.70 4.61 -4.50
C GLU A 52 -1.44 3.84 -4.88
N LEU A 53 -1.40 3.37 -6.13
CA LEU A 53 -0.31 2.63 -6.75
C LEU A 53 0.31 3.50 -7.84
N LEU A 54 1.63 3.63 -7.83
CA LEU A 54 2.40 4.31 -8.87
C LEU A 54 3.25 3.30 -9.63
N LEU A 55 3.14 3.35 -10.96
CA LEU A 55 3.79 2.43 -11.88
C LEU A 55 4.70 3.23 -12.83
N PRO A 56 6.02 3.31 -12.57
CA PRO A 56 6.94 4.05 -13.44
C PRO A 56 7.07 3.40 -14.82
N GLU A 57 7.16 4.19 -15.88
CA GLU A 57 7.40 3.62 -17.23
C GLU A 57 8.75 2.88 -17.29
N ALA A 58 9.79 3.49 -16.70
CA ALA A 58 11.12 2.88 -16.54
C ALA A 58 11.19 2.05 -15.25
N TRP A 59 10.49 0.91 -15.23
CA TRP A 59 10.44 0.05 -14.06
C TRP A 59 11.71 -0.79 -13.87
N ASN A 60 12.21 -0.83 -12.64
CA ASN A 60 13.42 -1.57 -12.27
C ASN A 60 13.13 -3.00 -11.77
N GLN A 61 11.92 -3.51 -12.01
CA GLN A 61 11.40 -4.82 -11.57
C GLN A 61 11.21 -4.98 -10.06
N ARG A 62 11.24 -3.87 -9.29
CA ARG A 62 11.02 -3.89 -7.84
C ARG A 62 9.71 -3.22 -7.45
N PHE A 63 9.06 -3.77 -6.43
CA PHE A 63 7.86 -3.24 -5.80
C PHE A 63 8.18 -2.81 -4.38
N VAL A 64 7.66 -1.66 -3.93
CA VAL A 64 7.75 -1.24 -2.53
C VAL A 64 6.43 -0.70 -2.01
N MET A 65 5.97 -1.22 -0.87
CA MET A 65 4.84 -0.66 -0.15
C MET A 65 5.33 0.27 0.96
N GLY A 66 4.80 1.50 0.98
CA GLY A 66 5.06 2.47 2.02
C GLY A 66 4.00 2.40 3.13
N GLY A 67 4.43 2.12 4.36
CA GLY A 67 3.57 2.17 5.55
C GLY A 67 3.13 3.60 5.92
N GLY A 68 2.09 3.69 6.75
CA GLY A 68 1.53 4.96 7.23
C GLY A 68 1.91 5.31 8.68
N GLY A 69 1.38 6.41 9.20
CA GLY A 69 1.57 6.89 10.58
C GLY A 69 0.26 7.12 11.33
N GLY A 70 0.33 7.17 12.67
CA GLY A 70 -0.83 7.39 13.53
C GLY A 70 -1.92 6.33 13.34
N PHE A 71 -3.19 6.73 13.43
CA PHE A 71 -4.36 5.91 13.11
C PHE A 71 -4.74 6.02 11.63
N VAL A 72 -3.77 5.83 10.72
CA VAL A 72 -3.86 5.99 9.25
C VAL A 72 -5.31 6.05 8.73
N GLY A 73 -5.80 7.23 8.33
CA GLY A 73 -7.18 7.46 7.87
C GLY A 73 -7.23 8.33 6.60
N SER A 74 -6.13 8.29 5.84
CA SER A 74 -5.95 8.87 4.51
C SER A 74 -4.89 8.04 3.79
N VAL A 75 -4.92 8.01 2.46
CA VAL A 75 -3.98 7.19 1.69
C VAL A 75 -2.56 7.73 1.92
N GLN A 76 -1.74 6.93 2.58
CA GLN A 76 -0.35 7.24 2.89
C GLN A 76 0.56 6.23 2.21
N ASN A 77 1.65 6.73 1.61
CA ASN A 77 2.70 5.94 0.99
C ASN A 77 4.05 6.60 1.32
N SER A 78 4.72 6.16 2.39
CA SER A 78 6.03 6.67 2.80
C SER A 78 7.13 6.45 1.74
N ALA A 79 6.94 5.48 0.83
CA ALA A 79 7.84 5.15 -0.26
C ALA A 79 7.49 5.83 -1.59
N ARG A 80 6.49 6.73 -1.61
CA ARG A 80 5.95 7.33 -2.86
C ARG A 80 7.02 7.88 -3.79
N HIS A 81 8.03 8.57 -3.26
CA HIS A 81 9.12 9.19 -4.03
C HIS A 81 10.02 8.17 -4.75
N LYS A 82 10.01 6.89 -4.34
CA LYS A 82 10.79 5.82 -4.98
C LYS A 82 10.31 5.46 -6.38
N VAL A 83 9.13 5.96 -6.80
CA VAL A 83 8.68 5.90 -8.19
C VAL A 83 9.71 6.50 -9.16
N HIS A 84 10.38 7.58 -8.76
CA HIS A 84 11.41 8.26 -9.57
C HIS A 84 12.71 7.46 -9.68
N GLU A 85 12.90 6.44 -8.83
CA GLU A 85 14.01 5.49 -8.87
C GLU A 85 13.63 4.18 -9.61
N GLY A 86 12.45 4.16 -10.23
CA GLY A 86 11.94 3.04 -11.01
C GLY A 86 11.24 1.95 -10.20
N TYR A 87 10.92 2.18 -8.92
CA TYR A 87 10.11 1.24 -8.14
C TYR A 87 8.61 1.43 -8.43
N ALA A 88 7.87 0.33 -8.57
CA ALA A 88 6.42 0.39 -8.40
C ALA A 88 6.12 0.63 -6.92
N THR A 89 5.30 1.63 -6.57
CA THR A 89 5.05 1.99 -5.15
C THR A 89 3.58 1.97 -4.81
N VAL A 90 3.20 1.47 -3.62
CA VAL A 90 1.80 1.53 -3.17
C VAL A 90 1.68 2.00 -1.72
N GLY A 91 0.55 2.62 -1.40
CA GLY A 91 0.11 2.88 -0.04
C GLY A 91 -1.41 2.83 0.11
N THR A 92 -1.90 2.88 1.35
CA THR A 92 -3.32 2.71 1.68
C THR A 92 -3.75 3.63 2.83
N ASP A 93 -5.05 3.88 2.93
CA ASP A 93 -5.67 4.52 4.10
C ASP A 93 -6.05 3.54 5.21
N THR A 94 -5.75 2.25 5.04
CA THR A 94 -6.05 1.18 5.98
C THR A 94 -7.54 0.94 6.27
N GLY A 95 -8.42 1.33 5.34
CA GLY A 95 -9.83 0.93 5.40
C GLY A 95 -10.71 1.83 6.25
N HIS A 96 -10.41 3.12 6.31
CA HIS A 96 -11.28 4.14 6.88
C HIS A 96 -10.77 5.55 6.54
N LYS A 97 -11.64 6.55 6.77
CA LYS A 97 -11.25 7.97 6.77
C LYS A 97 -11.19 8.49 8.21
N GLY A 98 -10.15 9.24 8.54
CA GLY A 98 -9.90 9.72 9.90
C GLY A 98 -8.73 10.70 9.96
N ALA A 99 -8.68 11.48 11.03
CA ALA A 99 -7.63 12.47 11.24
C ALA A 99 -6.58 11.94 12.21
N GLY A 100 -5.39 11.57 11.70
CA GLY A 100 -4.13 11.38 12.42
C GLY A 100 -4.21 10.62 13.75
N ILE A 101 -4.55 11.31 14.84
CA ILE A 101 -4.58 10.80 16.23
C ILE A 101 -5.99 10.48 16.76
N LYS A 102 -7.03 10.60 15.92
CA LYS A 102 -8.42 10.36 16.28
C LYS A 102 -8.87 8.94 15.86
N ALA A 103 -9.51 8.22 16.78
CA ALA A 103 -9.82 6.80 16.64
C ALA A 103 -11.33 6.48 16.66
N GLU A 104 -12.22 7.46 16.50
CA GLU A 104 -13.68 7.24 16.57
C GLU A 104 -14.17 6.31 15.46
N TRP A 105 -13.44 6.25 14.34
CA TRP A 105 -13.70 5.32 13.23
C TRP A 105 -13.68 3.85 13.65
N ALA A 106 -12.96 3.51 14.74
CA ALA A 106 -12.79 2.15 15.24
C ALA A 106 -13.92 1.72 16.20
N TYR A 107 -14.65 2.69 16.76
CA TYR A 107 -15.64 2.42 17.80
C TYR A 107 -16.77 1.54 17.26
N ASN A 108 -17.02 0.40 17.93
CA ASN A 108 -18.00 -0.62 17.54
C ASN A 108 -17.90 -1.07 16.06
N ASN A 109 -16.70 -1.02 15.48
CA ASN A 109 -16.48 -1.42 14.10
C ASN A 109 -15.26 -2.36 13.98
N MET A 110 -15.53 -3.66 14.11
CA MET A 110 -14.49 -4.69 14.08
C MET A 110 -13.79 -4.80 12.71
N GLU A 111 -14.53 -4.61 11.62
CA GLU A 111 -13.98 -4.66 10.25
C GLU A 111 -12.87 -3.62 10.08
N ARG A 112 -13.13 -2.37 10.50
CA ARG A 112 -12.11 -1.32 10.45
C ARG A 112 -10.95 -1.57 11.39
N GLN A 113 -11.19 -2.10 12.59
CA GLN A 113 -10.11 -2.49 13.51
C GLN A 113 -9.19 -3.55 12.91
N ILE A 114 -9.75 -4.54 12.22
CA ILE A 114 -8.98 -5.59 11.52
C ILE A 114 -8.23 -5.02 10.32
N ASN A 115 -8.88 -4.16 9.52
CA ASN A 115 -8.28 -3.49 8.37
C ASN A 115 -7.07 -2.65 8.79
N TYR A 116 -7.26 -1.77 9.78
CA TYR A 116 -6.17 -0.99 10.36
C TYR A 116 -5.08 -1.88 10.97
N GLY A 117 -5.49 -2.93 11.70
CA GLY A 117 -4.62 -3.84 12.43
C GLY A 117 -3.60 -4.53 11.54
N TYR A 118 -4.06 -5.18 10.47
CA TYR A 118 -3.19 -5.94 9.56
C TYR A 118 -3.77 -6.14 8.16
N LEU A 119 -5.10 -6.25 7.99
CA LEU A 119 -5.66 -6.80 6.75
C LEU A 119 -5.54 -5.86 5.55
N ALA A 120 -5.65 -4.54 5.76
CA ALA A 120 -5.63 -3.60 4.64
C ALA A 120 -4.27 -3.50 3.95
N VAL A 121 -3.18 -3.70 4.71
CA VAL A 121 -1.82 -3.67 4.16
C VAL A 121 -1.62 -4.86 3.23
N HIS A 122 -1.79 -6.08 3.74
CA HIS A 122 -1.75 -7.32 2.97
C HIS A 122 -2.62 -7.28 1.70
N ARG A 123 -3.91 -6.93 1.82
CA ARG A 123 -4.81 -6.89 0.67
C ARG A 123 -4.38 -5.88 -0.38
N THR A 124 -3.84 -4.74 0.05
CA THR A 124 -3.29 -3.73 -0.86
C THR A 124 -2.03 -4.25 -1.57
N ALA A 125 -1.17 -4.99 -0.87
CA ALA A 125 0.02 -5.60 -1.47
C ALA A 125 -0.35 -6.61 -2.56
N GLU A 126 -1.31 -7.50 -2.29
CA GLU A 126 -1.79 -8.51 -3.26
C GLU A 126 -2.43 -7.87 -4.50
N VAL A 127 -3.31 -6.88 -4.31
CA VAL A 127 -3.94 -6.15 -5.42
C VAL A 127 -2.89 -5.39 -6.23
N ALA A 128 -1.93 -4.74 -5.57
CA ALA A 128 -0.85 -4.03 -6.25
C ALA A 128 0.01 -4.97 -7.11
N LYS A 129 0.43 -6.12 -6.57
CA LYS A 129 1.21 -7.12 -7.32
C LYS A 129 0.44 -7.65 -8.54
N TYR A 130 -0.87 -7.86 -8.42
CA TYR A 130 -1.70 -8.23 -9.55
C TYR A 130 -1.70 -7.15 -10.64
N ILE A 131 -1.96 -5.89 -10.27
CA ILE A 131 -1.97 -4.77 -11.23
C ILE A 131 -0.59 -4.58 -11.87
N ILE A 132 0.50 -4.71 -11.10
CA ILE A 132 1.89 -4.64 -11.60
C ILE A 132 2.11 -5.73 -12.66
N LYS A 133 1.68 -6.96 -12.41
CA LYS A 133 1.80 -8.07 -13.36
C LYS A 133 1.05 -7.78 -14.67
N GLU A 134 -0.16 -7.25 -14.60
CA GLU A 134 -0.95 -6.91 -15.78
C GLU A 134 -0.35 -5.72 -16.56
N TYR A 135 0.21 -4.72 -15.86
CA TYR A 135 0.80 -3.53 -16.47
C TYR A 135 2.16 -3.79 -17.14
N TYR A 136 3.03 -4.59 -16.51
CA TYR A 136 4.38 -4.88 -17.02
C TYR A 136 4.52 -6.25 -17.69
N CYS A 137 3.45 -7.05 -17.76
CA CYS A 137 3.48 -8.47 -18.12
C CYS A 137 4.44 -9.32 -17.25
N SER A 138 4.86 -8.82 -16.09
CA SER A 138 5.83 -9.48 -15.24
C SER A 138 5.55 -9.16 -13.77
N ALA A 139 5.65 -10.16 -12.91
CA ALA A 139 5.59 -9.96 -11.47
C ALA A 139 6.85 -9.22 -10.98
N PRO A 140 6.80 -8.51 -9.83
CA PRO A 140 8.01 -7.98 -9.21
C PRO A 140 9.04 -9.10 -8.99
N LEU A 141 10.29 -8.83 -9.32
CA LEU A 141 11.40 -9.73 -8.98
C LEU A 141 11.65 -9.72 -7.46
N TYR A 142 11.47 -8.55 -6.84
CA TYR A 142 11.53 -8.38 -5.39
C TYR A 142 10.45 -7.40 -4.93
N SER A 143 9.86 -7.69 -3.77
CA SER A 143 8.86 -6.90 -3.08
C SER A 143 9.40 -6.42 -1.73
N TYR A 144 9.28 -5.13 -1.44
CA TYR A 144 9.78 -4.52 -0.21
C TYR A 144 8.67 -3.82 0.57
N PHE A 145 8.83 -3.75 1.89
CA PHE A 145 8.01 -2.89 2.75
C PHE A 145 8.90 -1.91 3.52
N THR A 146 8.48 -0.66 3.67
CA THR A 146 9.16 0.31 4.53
C THR A 146 8.17 1.16 5.31
N GLY A 147 8.41 1.32 6.61
CA GLY A 147 7.55 2.12 7.47
C GLY A 147 8.19 2.54 8.78
N CYS A 148 7.67 3.63 9.34
CA CYS A 148 8.07 4.18 10.64
C CYS A 148 6.86 4.33 11.56
N SER A 149 7.01 4.22 12.88
CA SER A 149 5.92 4.34 13.86
C SER A 149 4.82 3.30 13.61
N ARG A 150 3.58 3.70 13.27
CA ARG A 150 2.53 2.77 12.87
C ARG A 150 2.97 1.91 11.68
N GLY A 151 3.71 2.49 10.73
CA GLY A 151 4.27 1.80 9.59
C GLY A 151 5.32 0.76 9.99
N GLY A 152 6.09 1.01 11.04
CA GLY A 152 6.98 -0.01 11.61
C GLY A 152 6.17 -1.15 12.24
N GLY A 153 5.05 -0.85 12.90
CA GLY A 153 4.11 -1.87 13.38
C GLY A 153 3.47 -2.67 12.24
N GLN A 154 3.06 -2.02 11.16
CA GLN A 154 2.55 -2.67 9.94
C GLN A 154 3.60 -3.61 9.33
N ALA A 155 4.84 -3.15 9.21
CA ALA A 155 5.97 -3.96 8.76
C ALA A 155 6.14 -5.25 9.58
N MET A 156 6.03 -5.16 10.90
CA MET A 156 6.10 -6.33 11.79
C MET A 156 4.88 -7.25 11.64
N HIS A 157 3.69 -6.70 11.43
CA HIS A 157 2.50 -7.52 11.16
C HIS A 157 2.62 -8.29 9.85
N GLU A 158 3.12 -7.67 8.78
CA GLU A 158 3.41 -8.34 7.51
C GLU A 158 4.40 -9.49 7.71
N ALA A 159 5.53 -9.24 8.38
CA ALA A 159 6.52 -10.28 8.67
C ALA A 159 5.95 -11.48 9.47
N GLN A 160 5.02 -11.22 10.40
CA GLN A 160 4.48 -12.24 11.30
C GLN A 160 3.27 -12.98 10.74
N LYS A 161 2.41 -12.31 9.97
CA LYS A 161 1.13 -12.84 9.49
C LYS A 161 1.13 -13.19 8.01
N TYR A 162 1.88 -12.45 7.21
CA TYR A 162 1.93 -12.56 5.75
C TYR A 162 3.39 -12.63 5.26
N PRO A 163 4.17 -13.64 5.68
CA PRO A 163 5.60 -13.72 5.37
C PRO A 163 5.92 -13.85 3.87
N GLY A 164 4.91 -14.13 3.03
CA GLY A 164 5.05 -14.17 1.58
C GLY A 164 4.83 -12.82 0.88
N ASP A 165 4.45 -11.77 1.61
CA ASP A 165 4.10 -10.49 1.00
C ASP A 165 5.35 -9.71 0.56
N PHE A 166 6.47 -9.82 1.28
CA PHE A 166 7.67 -9.03 1.02
C PHE A 166 8.95 -9.83 1.25
N ASP A 167 9.91 -9.68 0.33
CA ASP A 167 11.25 -10.26 0.41
C ASP A 167 12.16 -9.47 1.36
N GLY A 168 11.88 -8.18 1.56
CA GLY A 168 12.66 -7.30 2.44
C GLY A 168 11.79 -6.27 3.17
N ILE A 169 12.00 -6.12 4.47
CA ILE A 169 11.19 -5.26 5.33
C ILE A 169 12.08 -4.32 6.14
N VAL A 170 11.79 -3.02 6.08
CA VAL A 170 12.38 -1.99 6.94
C VAL A 170 11.32 -1.53 7.95
N SER A 171 11.55 -1.84 9.22
CA SER A 171 10.66 -1.50 10.33
C SER A 171 11.34 -0.52 11.29
N ALA A 172 10.99 0.76 11.21
CA ALA A 172 11.54 1.82 12.06
C ALA A 172 10.56 2.21 13.19
N ALA A 173 11.08 2.46 14.40
CA ALA A 173 10.31 2.85 15.58
C ALA A 173 8.95 2.12 15.71
N PRO A 174 8.92 0.77 15.67
CA PRO A 174 7.69 0.06 15.41
C PRO A 174 6.74 0.06 16.61
N VAL A 175 5.50 0.51 16.37
CA VAL A 175 4.40 0.38 17.34
C VAL A 175 3.85 -1.04 17.29
N ILE A 176 4.60 -2.00 17.84
CA ILE A 176 4.31 -3.44 17.80
C ILE A 176 3.17 -3.86 18.73
N SER A 177 3.04 -3.20 19.87
CA SER A 177 1.97 -3.44 20.84
C SER A 177 1.15 -2.17 20.98
N PHE A 178 0.12 -2.04 20.15
CA PHE A 178 -0.68 -0.84 20.06
C PHE A 178 -1.41 -0.52 21.38
N THR A 179 -1.91 -1.55 22.06
CA THR A 179 -2.60 -1.43 23.37
C THR A 179 -1.65 -1.03 24.49
N ALA A 180 -0.46 -1.64 24.57
CA ALA A 180 0.52 -1.29 25.58
C ALA A 180 1.04 0.15 25.37
N THR A 181 1.31 0.52 24.11
CA THR A 181 1.73 1.89 23.77
C THR A 181 0.65 2.92 24.17
N GLY A 182 -0.62 2.62 23.91
CA GLY A 182 -1.73 3.46 24.34
C GLY A 182 -1.82 3.60 25.87
N ALA A 183 -1.63 2.51 26.60
CA ALA A 183 -1.63 2.53 28.06
C ALA A 183 -0.47 3.37 28.63
N GLU A 184 0.73 3.26 28.04
CA GLU A 184 1.90 4.05 28.41
C GLU A 184 1.67 5.56 28.20
N PHE A 185 1.06 5.96 27.08
CA PHE A 185 0.70 7.36 26.85
C PHE A 185 -0.25 7.90 27.93
N ILE A 186 -1.27 7.12 28.32
CA ILE A 186 -2.20 7.52 29.38
C ILE A 186 -1.47 7.66 30.72
N GLN A 187 -0.54 6.75 31.03
CA GLN A 187 0.25 6.80 32.25
C GLN A 187 1.13 8.06 32.30
N ASN A 188 1.80 8.38 31.19
CA ASN A 188 2.69 9.54 31.09
C ASN A 188 1.94 10.88 31.21
N CYS A 189 0.68 10.97 30.76
CA CYS A 189 -0.13 12.17 30.94
C CYS A 189 -0.62 12.40 32.38
N ARG A 190 -0.44 11.42 33.27
CA ARG A 190 -0.83 11.51 34.69
C ARG A 190 0.33 11.87 35.62
N ALA A 191 1.56 11.89 35.11
CA ALA A 191 2.77 12.29 35.83
C ALA A 191 3.01 13.81 35.71
#